data_AF-A0A955VD83-F1
#
_entry.id   AF-A0A955VD83-F1
#
_cell.length_a   1.000
_cell.length_b   1.000
_cell.length_c   1.000
_cell.angle_alpha   90.00
_cell.angle_beta   90.00
_cell.angle_gamma   90.00
#
_symmetry.space_group_name_H-M   'P 1'
#
loop_
_entity.id
_entity.type
_entity.pdbx_description
1 polymer ?
#
loop_
_entity_poly.entity_id
_entity_poly.type
_entity_poly.pdbx_seq_one_letter_code
_entity_poly.pdbx_strand_id
1 'polypeptide(L)' 'MPEALPQGLYPILSDNVVPPSELPAAARAVAEAGVGVMQLRLKELPDRERLTAHRAVLAALGALP' A
#
# COMPACT_ATOMS: atom_id res chain seq x y z
N MET A 1 -1.79 -14.97 21.33
CA MET A 1 -2.32 -15.15 19.97
C MET A 1 -2.16 -13.82 19.26
N PRO A 2 -1.66 -13.75 18.02
CA PRO A 2 -1.64 -12.48 17.30
C PRO A 2 -3.07 -11.93 17.24
N GLU A 3 -3.18 -10.61 17.40
CA GLU A 3 -4.45 -9.90 17.34
C GLU A 3 -5.14 -10.18 16.01
N ALA A 4 -6.45 -10.44 16.02
CA ALA A 4 -7.20 -10.72 14.80
C ALA A 4 -7.16 -9.47 13.89
N LEU A 5 -6.92 -9.67 12.60
CA LEU A 5 -6.97 -8.57 11.64
C LEU A 5 -8.36 -7.89 11.67
N PRO A 6 -8.42 -6.56 11.53
CA PRO A 6 -9.69 -5.85 11.54
C PRO A 6 -10.59 -6.36 10.41
N GLN A 7 -11.86 -6.57 10.72
CA GLN A 7 -12.85 -6.98 9.73
C GLN A 7 -13.17 -5.81 8.79
N GLY A 8 -13.34 -6.10 7.50
CA GLY A 8 -13.68 -5.08 6.51
C GLY A 8 -13.08 -5.34 5.14
N LEU A 9 -13.00 -4.29 4.32
CA LEU A 9 -12.40 -4.35 3.00
C LEU A 9 -10.89 -4.57 3.10
N TYR A 10 -10.37 -5.44 2.22
CA TYR A 10 -8.94 -5.71 2.06
C TYR A 10 -8.49 -5.38 0.63
N PRO A 11 -8.29 -4.09 0.30
CA PRO A 11 -7.92 -3.68 -1.04
C PRO A 11 -6.47 -4.07 -1.38
N ILE A 12 -6.26 -4.33 -2.67
CA ILE A 12 -4.94 -4.63 -3.24
C ILE A 12 -4.58 -3.50 -4.19
N LEU A 13 -3.49 -2.79 -3.89
CA LEU A 13 -2.87 -1.83 -4.79
C LEU A 13 -1.82 -2.56 -5.61
N SER A 14 -1.95 -2.49 -6.94
CA SER A 14 -1.16 -3.31 -7.86
C SER A 14 -0.59 -2.46 -8.98
N ASP A 15 0.69 -2.68 -9.31
CA ASP A 15 1.43 -1.91 -10.31
C ASP A 15 0.98 -2.18 -11.75
N ASN A 16 0.19 -3.23 -11.97
CA ASN A 16 -0.49 -3.49 -13.24
C ASN A 16 -1.84 -2.75 -13.39
N VAL A 17 -2.31 -2.05 -12.36
CA VAL A 17 -3.57 -1.28 -12.37
C VAL A 17 -3.30 0.20 -12.12
N VAL A 18 -2.44 0.50 -11.14
CA VAL A 18 -2.09 1.87 -10.75
C VAL A 18 -0.63 2.09 -11.07
N PRO A 19 -0.26 3.18 -11.78
CA PRO A 19 1.13 3.52 -12.03
C PRO A 19 1.92 3.59 -10.71
N PRO A 20 3.16 3.08 -10.67
CA PRO A 20 3.98 3.08 -9.45
C PRO A 20 4.10 4.46 -8.78
N SER A 21 4.15 5.52 -9.58
CA SER A 21 4.20 6.92 -9.12
C SER A 21 2.94 7.38 -8.38
N GLU A 22 1.80 6.72 -8.60
CA GLU A 22 0.50 7.08 -8.02
C GLU A 22 0.12 6.22 -6.81
N LEU A 23 0.83 5.11 -6.58
CA LEU A 23 0.59 4.20 -5.45
C LEU A 23 0.54 4.90 -4.08
N PRO A 24 1.42 5.88 -3.75
CA PRO A 24 1.34 6.56 -2.45
C PRO A 24 0.04 7.37 -2.28
N ALA A 25 -0.42 8.03 -3.34
CA ALA A 25 -1.67 8.79 -3.30
C ALA A 25 -2.89 7.85 -3.19
N ALA A 26 -2.89 6.75 -3.94
CA ALA A 26 -3.94 5.73 -3.86
C ALA A 26 -4.00 5.09 -2.46
N ALA A 27 -2.86 4.77 -1.86
CA ALA A 27 -2.79 4.24 -0.50
C ALA A 27 -3.36 5.23 0.53
N ARG A 28 -3.03 6.53 0.40
CA ARG A 28 -3.57 7.55 1.30
C ARG A 28 -5.09 7.68 1.18
N ALA A 29 -5.61 7.72 -0.04
CA ALA A 29 -7.06 7.80 -0.26
C ALA A 29 -7.82 6.59 0.33
N VAL A 30 -7.25 5.39 0.18
CA VAL A 30 -7.82 4.17 0.77
C VAL A 30 -7.81 4.22 2.30
N ALA A 31 -6.72 4.68 2.90
CA ALA A 31 -6.61 4.84 4.36
C ALA A 31 -7.59 5.90 4.89
N GLU A 32 -7.70 7.05 4.22
CA GLU A 32 -8.65 8.13 4.55
C GLU A 32 -10.12 7.66 4.44
N ALA A 33 -10.41 6.65 3.62
CA ALA A 33 -11.72 6.00 3.53
C ALA A 33 -12.02 4.99 4.66
N GLY A 34 -11.11 4.85 5.64
CA GLY A 34 -11.31 4.01 6.83
C GLY A 34 -10.85 2.56 6.69
N VAL A 35 -10.06 2.24 5.65
CA VAL A 35 -9.48 0.89 5.51
C VAL A 35 -8.33 0.70 6.49
N GLY A 36 -8.45 -0.31 7.36
CA GLY A 36 -7.44 -0.63 8.36
C GLY A 36 -6.25 -1.45 7.83
N VAL A 37 -6.43 -2.23 6.75
CA VAL A 37 -5.36 -3.04 6.16
C VAL A 37 -5.50 -3.08 4.64
N MET A 38 -4.40 -2.92 3.92
CA MET A 38 -4.31 -3.09 2.47
C MET A 38 -3.07 -3.88 2.08
N GLN A 39 -3.06 -4.45 0.88
CA GLN A 39 -1.90 -5.10 0.30
C GLN A 39 -1.29 -4.25 -0.81
N LEU A 40 0.03 -4.10 -0.80
CA LEU A 40 0.79 -3.60 -1.95
C LEU A 40 1.37 -4.79 -2.72
N ARG A 41 1.02 -4.93 -4.00
CA ARG A 41 1.43 -6.06 -4.85
C ARG A 41 2.13 -5.54 -6.10
N LEU A 42 3.46 -5.65 -6.13
CA LEU A 42 4.28 -5.09 -7.21
C LEU A 42 4.90 -6.25 -8.01
N LYS A 43 4.33 -6.58 -9.16
CA LYS A 43 4.80 -7.70 -10.00
C LYS A 43 5.68 -7.26 -11.15
N GLU A 44 5.43 -6.09 -11.71
CA GLU A 44 6.07 -5.60 -12.93
C GLU A 44 7.39 -4.87 -12.64
N LEU A 45 7.56 -4.37 -11.41
CA LEU A 45 8.76 -3.64 -11.02
C LEU A 45 9.96 -4.53 -10.71
N PRO A 46 11.21 -4.09 -10.98
CA PRO A 46 12.42 -4.69 -10.41
C PRO A 46 12.48 -4.57 -8.88
N ASP A 47 13.17 -5.49 -8.20
CA ASP A 47 13.17 -5.57 -6.72
C ASP A 47 13.60 -4.26 -6.02
N ARG A 48 14.58 -3.55 -6.57
CA ARG A 48 15.00 -2.25 -6.02
C ARG A 48 13.88 -1.21 -6.09
N GLU A 49 13.14 -1.18 -7.19
CA GLU A 49 12.02 -0.27 -7.39
C GLU A 49 10.81 -0.68 -6.54
N ARG A 50 10.58 -1.98 -6.35
CA ARG A 50 9.56 -2.49 -5.42
C ARG A 50 9.80 -1.98 -4.00
N LEU A 51 11.05 -2.03 -3.52
CA LEU A 51 11.42 -1.53 -2.20
C LEU A 51 11.21 -0.01 -2.09
N THR A 52 11.59 0.75 -3.13
CA THR A 52 11.35 2.21 -3.19
C THR A 52 9.86 2.52 -3.12
N ALA A 53 9.02 1.82 -3.88
CA ALA A 53 7.57 2.00 -3.87
C ALA A 53 6.95 1.64 -2.51
N HIS A 54 7.39 0.55 -1.86
CA HIS A 54 6.95 0.21 -0.49
C HIS A 54 7.27 1.33 0.49
N ARG A 55 8.49 1.88 0.46
CA ARG A 55 8.88 2.99 1.34
C ARG A 55 8.06 4.24 1.07
N ALA A 56 7.81 4.57 -0.20
CA ALA A 56 7.00 5.73 -0.56
C ALA A 56 5.55 5.60 -0.06
N VAL A 57 4.95 4.41 -0.19
CA VAL A 57 3.61 4.13 0.35
C VAL A 57 3.60 4.24 1.87
N LEU A 58 4.56 3.62 2.56
CA LEU A 58 4.63 3.70 4.03
C LEU A 58 4.84 5.12 4.53
N ALA A 59 5.67 5.92 3.85
CA ALA A 59 5.87 7.33 4.16
C ALA A 59 4.58 8.15 3.97
N ALA A 60 3.82 7.90 2.89
CA ALA A 60 2.53 8.55 2.67
C ALA A 60 1.46 8.19 3.71
N LEU A 61 1.58 7.02 4.33
CA LEU A 61 0.72 6.57 5.43
C LEU A 61 1.23 7.03 6.81
N GLY A 62 2.37 7.74 6.89
CA GLY A 62 2.98 8.12 8.17
C GLY A 62 3.51 6.95 8.99
N ALA A 63 3.76 5.80 8.35
CA ALA A 63 4.23 4.58 9.00
C ALA A 63 5.76 4.45 9.03
N LEU A 64 6.48 5.36 8.36
CA LEU A 64 7.93 5.54 8.48
C LEU A 64 8.21 6.89 9.15
N PRO A 65 9.25 6.96 10.01
CA PRO A 65 9.69 8.21 10.63
C PRO A 65 10.22 9.23 9.60
#